data_AF-A0A1A7XX02-F1
#
_entry.id   AF-A0A1A7XX02-F1
#
_cell.length_a   1.000
_cell.length_b   1.000
_cell.length_c   1.000
_cell.angle_alpha   90.00
_cell.angle_beta   90.00
_cell.angle_gamma   90.00
#
_symmetry.space_group_name_H-M   'P 1'
#
loop_
_entity.id
_entity.type
_entity.pdbx_description
1 polymer ?
#
loop_
_entity_poly.entity_id
_entity_poly.type
_entity_poly.pdbx_seq_one_letter_code
_entity_poly.pdbx_strand_id
1 'polypeptide(L)'
;GDLESSPVLLRSSPDSCVYELEWYTAVACVLSKTHGDNCKVEDPQAGFSFDLSPLTKPEGSFYNMTSGDYNYYINVCGPVKVDMCPEKAGACQVEKRAWSLGEANSLLSYYNGLIQLTYTNGSQYNDPNHTHRFTLISFLCDPEAGVGNPEFQVEDKYTYNFR
;
A
#
# COMPACT_ATOMS: atom_id res chain seq x y z
N GLY A 1 16.91 -14.31 -11.30
CA GLY A 1 16.22 -15.47 -11.88
C GLY A 1 15.07 -14.98 -12.73
N ASP A 2 14.28 -15.89 -13.30
CA ASP A 2 13.04 -15.56 -14.01
C ASP A 2 11.86 -16.18 -13.26
N LEU A 3 10.74 -15.47 -13.15
CA LEU A 3 9.53 -15.97 -12.49
C LEU A 3 8.80 -17.04 -13.31
N GLU A 4 8.95 -17.02 -14.63
CA GLU A 4 8.33 -17.98 -15.55
C GLU A 4 9.15 -19.28 -15.69
N SER A 5 10.31 -19.36 -15.01
CA SER A 5 11.15 -20.55 -15.05
C SER A 5 10.46 -21.74 -14.38
N SER A 6 10.75 -22.95 -14.87
CA SER A 6 10.30 -24.20 -14.25
C SER A 6 11.47 -24.94 -13.59
N PRO A 7 11.24 -25.72 -12.51
CA PRO A 7 12.26 -26.56 -11.91
C PRO A 7 12.73 -27.63 -12.90
N VAL A 8 14.05 -27.88 -12.93
CA VAL A 8 14.69 -28.87 -13.78
C VAL A 8 15.12 -30.05 -12.93
N LEU A 9 14.80 -31.29 -13.36
CA LEU A 9 15.25 -32.50 -12.68
C LEU A 9 16.76 -32.67 -12.89
N LEU A 10 17.54 -32.68 -11.80
CA LEU A 10 18.98 -32.92 -11.83
C LEU A 10 19.31 -34.42 -11.75
N ARG A 11 18.71 -35.11 -10.78
CA ARG A 11 18.95 -36.55 -10.56
C ARG A 11 17.73 -37.25 -9.97
N SER A 12 17.63 -38.53 -10.30
CA SER A 12 16.75 -39.49 -9.64
C SER A 12 17.62 -40.59 -9.02
N SER A 13 17.28 -41.03 -7.83
CA SER A 13 17.91 -42.22 -7.26
C SER A 13 17.56 -43.47 -8.09
N PRO A 14 18.42 -44.51 -8.12
CA PRO A 14 18.17 -45.73 -8.90
C PRO A 14 16.90 -46.48 -8.48
N ASP A 15 16.51 -46.37 -7.21
CA ASP A 15 15.29 -46.94 -6.64
C ASP A 15 14.05 -46.04 -6.83
N SER A 16 14.19 -44.88 -7.49
CA SER A 16 13.13 -43.90 -7.72
C SER A 16 12.46 -43.35 -6.46
N CYS A 17 13.15 -43.42 -5.31
CA CYS A 17 12.67 -42.89 -4.03
C CYS A 17 13.01 -41.41 -3.81
N VAL A 18 14.04 -40.89 -4.48
CA VAL A 18 14.54 -39.52 -4.29
C VAL A 18 14.71 -38.83 -5.64
N TYR A 19 14.17 -37.62 -5.74
CA TYR A 19 14.31 -36.74 -6.88
C TYR A 19 14.93 -35.42 -6.41
N GLU A 20 15.98 -34.98 -7.10
CA GLU A 20 16.55 -33.65 -6.88
C GLU A 20 16.19 -32.76 -8.06
N LEU A 21 15.61 -31.61 -7.75
CA LEU A 21 15.26 -30.59 -8.71
C LEU A 21 16.03 -29.30 -8.38
N GLU A 22 16.47 -28.60 -9.42
CA GLU A 22 17.05 -27.27 -9.31
C GLU A 22 16.15 -26.26 -10.01
N TRP A 23 15.88 -25.14 -9.35
CA TRP A 23 14.96 -24.12 -9.86
C TRP A 23 15.59 -22.72 -9.78
N TYR A 24 15.97 -22.20 -10.95
CA TYR A 24 16.51 -20.85 -11.10
C TYR A 24 15.40 -19.78 -11.15
N THR A 25 14.71 -19.57 -10.04
CA THR A 25 13.60 -18.61 -9.93
C THR A 25 14.02 -17.28 -9.31
N ALA A 26 13.38 -16.18 -9.72
CA ALA A 26 13.53 -14.87 -9.06
C ALA A 26 13.02 -14.88 -7.61
N VAL A 27 12.12 -15.79 -7.24
CA VAL A 27 11.62 -15.93 -5.86
C VAL A 27 12.72 -16.33 -4.86
N ALA A 28 13.81 -16.93 -5.34
CA ALA A 28 14.96 -17.30 -4.51
C ALA A 28 15.95 -16.14 -4.29
N CYS A 29 15.77 -15.00 -4.97
CA CYS A 29 16.63 -13.83 -4.81
C CYS A 29 16.39 -13.14 -3.45
N VAL A 30 17.40 -12.41 -2.97
CA VAL A 30 17.29 -11.65 -1.72
C VAL A 30 16.24 -10.55 -1.87
N LEU A 31 15.27 -10.52 -0.95
CA LEU A 31 14.24 -9.49 -0.91
C LEU A 31 14.83 -8.16 -0.44
N SER A 32 14.49 -7.08 -1.14
CA SER A 32 14.83 -5.72 -0.74
C SER A 32 13.59 -4.84 -0.79
N LYS A 33 13.53 -3.85 0.12
CA LYS A 33 12.50 -2.83 0.08
C LYS A 33 12.85 -1.81 -1.00
N THR A 34 11.93 -1.57 -1.93
CA THR A 34 12.10 -0.57 -2.99
C THR A 34 11.16 0.60 -2.77
N HIS A 35 11.52 1.73 -3.38
CA HIS A 35 10.76 2.97 -3.31
C HIS A 35 10.53 3.49 -4.73
N GLY A 36 9.40 4.13 -4.94
CA GLY A 36 9.06 4.74 -6.21
C GLY A 36 8.22 6.00 -6.02
N ASP A 37 8.02 6.73 -7.11
CA ASP A 37 7.30 7.99 -7.15
C ASP A 37 6.41 8.05 -8.41
N ASN A 38 5.61 9.10 -8.55
CA ASN A 38 4.57 9.22 -9.58
C ASN A 38 3.56 8.06 -9.53
N CYS A 39 3.25 7.58 -8.33
CA CYS A 39 2.31 6.50 -8.07
C CYS A 39 2.73 5.15 -8.67
N LYS A 40 4.04 4.98 -8.88
CA LYS A 40 4.65 3.77 -9.44
C LYS A 40 5.76 3.26 -8.54
N VAL A 41 5.91 1.94 -8.46
CA VAL A 41 7.02 1.29 -7.75
C VAL A 41 7.43 0.01 -8.46
N GLU A 42 8.73 -0.28 -8.45
CA GLU A 42 9.29 -1.43 -9.18
C GLU A 42 9.86 -2.47 -8.23
N ASP A 43 9.70 -3.75 -8.61
CA ASP A 43 10.43 -4.87 -8.09
C ASP A 43 11.53 -5.26 -9.09
N PRO A 44 12.78 -4.79 -8.90
CA PRO A 44 13.87 -5.04 -9.83
C PRO A 44 14.33 -6.50 -9.84
N GLN A 45 14.03 -7.28 -8.80
CA GLN A 45 14.39 -8.70 -8.75
C GLN A 45 13.41 -9.54 -9.59
N ALA A 46 12.13 -9.20 -9.52
CA ALA A 46 11.07 -9.82 -10.31
C ALA A 46 10.93 -9.23 -11.73
N GLY A 47 11.43 -8.01 -11.95
CA GLY A 47 11.24 -7.28 -13.22
C GLY A 47 9.83 -6.71 -13.40
N PHE A 48 9.07 -6.53 -12.31
CA PHE A 48 7.72 -5.98 -12.35
C PHE A 48 7.68 -4.51 -11.95
N SER A 49 6.71 -3.79 -12.52
CA SER A 49 6.36 -2.42 -12.15
C SER A 49 4.88 -2.36 -11.79
N PHE A 50 4.57 -1.73 -10.67
CA PHE A 50 3.22 -1.55 -10.17
C PHE A 50 2.82 -0.10 -10.34
N ASP A 51 1.75 0.15 -11.09
CA ASP A 51 1.19 1.48 -11.33
C ASP A 51 -0.17 1.60 -10.60
N LEU A 52 -0.20 2.38 -9.52
CA LEU A 52 -1.41 2.62 -8.74
C LEU A 52 -2.19 3.86 -9.20
N SER A 53 -1.74 4.56 -10.26
CA SER A 53 -2.44 5.71 -10.82
C SER A 53 -3.92 5.46 -11.14
N PRO A 54 -4.33 4.25 -11.60
CA PRO A 54 -5.75 3.94 -11.83
C PRO A 54 -6.63 3.99 -10.57
N LEU A 55 -6.03 3.90 -9.37
CA LEU A 55 -6.75 4.00 -8.10
C LEU A 55 -7.01 5.45 -7.68
N THR A 56 -6.29 6.42 -8.26
CA THR A 56 -6.47 7.84 -7.97
C THR A 56 -7.87 8.29 -8.38
N LYS A 57 -8.64 8.80 -7.42
CA LYS A 57 -9.97 9.36 -7.71
C LYS A 57 -9.83 10.77 -8.29
N PRO A 58 -10.60 11.09 -9.35
CA PRO A 58 -10.64 12.43 -9.93
C PRO A 58 -11.28 13.43 -8.96
N GLU A 59 -11.17 14.72 -9.27
CA GLU A 59 -11.80 15.78 -8.47
C GLU A 59 -13.30 15.53 -8.26
N GLY A 60 -13.76 15.69 -7.03
CA GLY A 60 -15.15 15.43 -6.63
C GLY A 60 -15.45 13.96 -6.28
N SER A 61 -14.47 13.05 -6.37
CA SER A 61 -14.59 11.66 -5.92
C SER A 61 -13.55 11.32 -4.86
N PHE A 62 -13.88 10.37 -3.99
CA PHE A 62 -13.03 9.89 -2.90
C PHE A 62 -13.43 8.47 -2.49
N TYR A 63 -12.54 7.77 -1.80
CA TYR A 63 -12.93 6.56 -1.07
C TYR A 63 -13.47 6.98 0.30
N ASN A 64 -14.60 6.40 0.71
CA ASN A 64 -15.22 6.65 2.00
C ASN A 64 -15.34 5.33 2.77
N MET A 65 -14.91 5.35 4.02
CA MET A 65 -15.11 4.26 4.98
C MET A 65 -15.71 4.82 6.26
N THR A 66 -16.71 4.14 6.81
CA THR A 66 -17.30 4.51 8.10
C THR A 66 -16.89 3.49 9.15
N SER A 67 -16.35 3.95 10.28
CA SER A 67 -16.05 3.09 11.43
C SER A 67 -16.39 3.83 12.72
N GLY A 68 -17.33 3.26 13.49
CA GLY A 68 -17.93 3.93 14.65
C GLY A 68 -18.61 5.24 14.25
N ASP A 69 -18.27 6.32 14.96
CA ASP A 69 -18.81 7.67 14.72
C ASP A 69 -18.02 8.47 13.66
N TYR A 70 -16.95 7.88 13.10
CA TYR A 70 -16.04 8.56 12.18
C TYR A 70 -16.23 8.11 10.73
N ASN A 71 -16.16 9.08 9.82
CA ASN A 71 -15.98 8.86 8.39
C ASN A 71 -14.54 9.14 7.99
N TYR A 72 -13.96 8.26 7.21
CA TYR A 72 -12.60 8.34 6.71
C TYR A 72 -12.66 8.52 5.20
N TYR A 73 -12.14 9.65 4.74
CA TYR A 73 -12.02 9.97 3.33
C TYR A 73 -10.56 9.86 2.91
N ILE A 74 -10.27 9.04 1.91
CA ILE A 74 -8.91 8.91 1.40
C ILE A 74 -8.89 9.02 -0.13
N ASN A 75 -7.74 9.39 -0.65
CA ASN A 75 -7.41 9.25 -2.06
C ASN A 75 -6.04 8.56 -2.19
N VAL A 76 -5.77 7.99 -3.36
CA VAL A 76 -4.49 7.33 -3.66
C VAL A 76 -3.64 8.30 -4.49
N CYS A 77 -2.38 8.47 -4.11
CA CYS A 77 -1.39 9.32 -4.78
C CYS A 77 -1.79 10.78 -5.05
N GLY A 78 -2.80 11.29 -4.34
CA GLY A 78 -3.36 12.61 -4.58
C GLY A 78 -4.19 13.10 -3.41
N PRO A 79 -4.56 14.40 -3.40
CA PRO A 79 -5.35 14.97 -2.32
C PRO A 79 -6.79 14.47 -2.35
N VAL A 80 -7.40 14.39 -1.17
CA VAL A 80 -8.83 14.20 -0.99
C VAL A 80 -9.53 15.56 -1.09
N LYS A 81 -10.57 15.65 -1.93
CA LYS A 81 -11.35 16.87 -2.12
C LYS A 81 -12.71 16.71 -1.45
N VAL A 82 -12.78 17.09 -0.18
CA VAL A 82 -14.00 17.11 0.65
C VAL A 82 -14.03 18.46 1.38
N ASP A 83 -15.16 19.17 1.35
CA ASP A 83 -15.26 20.56 1.83
C ASP A 83 -14.78 20.79 3.27
N MET A 84 -14.90 19.79 4.14
CA MET A 84 -14.44 19.88 5.54
C MET A 84 -12.94 19.59 5.72
N CYS A 85 -12.29 18.97 4.73
CA CYS A 85 -10.92 18.47 4.83
C CYS A 85 -9.89 19.49 4.31
N PRO A 86 -8.69 19.54 4.90
CA PRO A 86 -7.62 20.41 4.39
C PRO A 86 -7.24 20.08 2.95
N GLU A 87 -6.99 21.09 2.11
CA GLU A 87 -6.82 20.93 0.66
C GLU A 87 -5.69 19.98 0.22
N LYS A 88 -4.66 19.83 1.05
CA LYS A 88 -3.50 18.98 0.82
C LYS A 88 -3.61 17.58 1.46
N ALA A 89 -4.67 17.31 2.22
CA ALA A 89 -4.82 16.04 2.91
C ALA A 89 -4.95 14.90 1.89
N GLY A 90 -4.16 13.83 2.02
CA GLY A 90 -4.36 12.59 1.27
C GLY A 90 -5.38 11.68 1.95
N ALA A 91 -5.51 11.83 3.27
CA ALA A 91 -6.48 11.14 4.10
C ALA A 91 -7.05 12.11 5.14
N CYS A 92 -8.34 11.97 5.46
CA CYS A 92 -9.07 12.87 6.34
C CYS A 92 -10.09 12.10 7.18
N GLN A 93 -10.11 12.34 8.49
CA GLN A 93 -11.12 11.82 9.41
C GLN A 93 -12.13 12.92 9.71
N VAL A 94 -13.42 12.60 9.63
CA VAL A 94 -14.52 13.54 9.86
C VAL A 94 -15.56 12.94 10.80
N GLU A 95 -15.89 13.71 11.82
CA GLU A 95 -17.05 13.50 12.70
C GLU A 95 -17.80 14.85 12.83
N LYS A 96 -17.73 15.53 13.99
CA LYS A 96 -18.19 16.93 14.12
C LYS A 96 -17.18 17.95 13.61
N ARG A 97 -15.91 17.54 13.60
CA ARG A 97 -14.77 18.29 13.08
C ARG A 97 -14.01 17.38 12.12
N ALA A 98 -13.11 17.98 11.34
CA ALA A 98 -12.25 17.27 10.41
C ALA A 98 -10.80 17.38 10.84
N TRP A 99 -10.05 16.28 10.65
CA TRP A 99 -8.62 16.20 10.89
C TRP A 99 -7.93 15.63 9.65
N SER A 100 -6.88 16.31 9.20
CA SER A 100 -5.97 15.73 8.22
C SER A 100 -5.21 14.58 8.87
N LEU A 101 -5.17 13.44 8.19
CA LEU A 101 -4.41 12.27 8.60
C LEU A 101 -3.06 12.17 7.87
N GLY A 102 -2.69 13.21 7.13
CA GLY A 102 -1.44 13.29 6.39
C GLY A 102 -1.60 14.02 5.06
N GLU A 103 -0.54 14.69 4.61
CA GLU A 103 -0.45 15.33 3.31
C GLU A 103 -0.27 14.30 2.20
N ALA A 104 -1.00 14.51 1.11
CA ALA A 104 -0.93 13.68 -0.07
C ALA A 104 0.46 13.73 -0.72
N ASN A 105 0.92 12.57 -1.16
CA ASN A 105 2.10 12.40 -2.00
C ASN A 105 1.91 11.16 -2.89
N SER A 106 2.88 10.91 -3.77
CA SER A 106 2.89 9.80 -4.73
C SER A 106 3.99 8.77 -4.45
N LEU A 107 4.56 8.80 -3.23
CA LEU A 107 5.70 7.98 -2.83
C LEU A 107 5.22 6.61 -2.35
N LEU A 108 5.57 5.58 -3.11
CA LEU A 108 5.25 4.20 -2.81
C LEU A 108 6.48 3.48 -2.27
N SER A 109 6.24 2.48 -1.42
CA SER A 109 7.25 1.49 -1.10
C SER A 109 6.73 0.10 -1.34
N TYR A 110 7.59 -0.79 -1.80
CA TYR A 110 7.23 -2.17 -2.08
C TYR A 110 8.15 -3.11 -1.33
N TYR A 111 7.56 -4.15 -0.76
CA TYR A 111 8.29 -5.23 -0.12
C TYR A 111 7.48 -6.53 -0.19
N ASN A 112 8.00 -7.53 -0.89
CA ASN A 112 7.46 -8.89 -0.90
C ASN A 112 5.94 -8.97 -1.20
N GLY A 113 5.51 -8.39 -2.32
CA GLY A 113 4.09 -8.39 -2.72
C GLY A 113 3.20 -7.37 -1.99
N LEU A 114 3.73 -6.64 -1.01
CA LEU A 114 3.02 -5.58 -0.29
C LEU A 114 3.47 -4.20 -0.77
N ILE A 115 2.54 -3.39 -1.27
CA ILE A 115 2.80 -1.98 -1.60
C ILE A 115 2.25 -1.12 -0.47
N GLN A 116 3.00 -0.12 -0.05
CA GLN A 116 2.60 0.82 1.01
C GLN A 116 2.70 2.26 0.53
N LEU A 117 1.67 3.04 0.84
CA LEU A 117 1.62 4.49 0.66
C LEU A 117 1.48 5.15 2.04
N THR A 118 2.37 6.10 2.33
CA THR A 118 2.40 6.77 3.64
C THR A 118 2.16 8.27 3.49
N TYR A 119 1.16 8.80 4.19
CA TYR A 119 0.91 10.23 4.30
C TYR A 119 1.32 10.73 5.67
N THR A 120 2.23 11.70 5.74
CA THR A 120 2.76 12.27 6.98
C THR A 120 2.31 13.73 7.12
N ASN A 121 2.69 14.43 8.20
CA ASN A 121 2.35 15.84 8.41
C ASN A 121 0.84 16.15 8.49
N GLY A 122 0.06 15.24 9.07
CA GLY A 122 -1.36 15.49 9.35
C GLY A 122 -1.58 16.50 10.48
N SER A 123 -2.85 16.67 10.86
CA SER A 123 -3.24 17.48 12.02
C SER A 123 -2.59 16.96 13.29
N GLN A 124 -2.17 17.86 14.18
CA GLN A 124 -1.52 17.51 15.44
C GLN A 124 -2.51 16.90 16.43
N TYR A 125 -2.07 15.88 17.17
CA TYR A 125 -2.78 15.43 18.36
C TYR A 125 -2.67 16.46 19.48
N ASN A 126 -3.60 16.38 20.42
CA ASN A 126 -3.58 17.17 21.65
C ASN A 126 -2.69 16.50 22.71
N ASP A 127 -1.55 15.97 22.29
CA ASP A 127 -0.53 15.40 23.15
C ASP A 127 0.59 16.43 23.43
N PRO A 128 1.41 16.27 24.49
CA PRO A 128 2.44 17.24 24.85
C PRO A 128 3.47 17.49 23.75
N ASN A 129 3.68 16.53 22.84
CA ASN A 129 4.66 16.65 21.77
C ASN A 129 4.05 17.18 20.46
N HIS A 130 2.75 17.49 20.44
CA HIS A 130 2.03 17.91 19.24
C HIS A 130 2.28 16.96 18.06
N THR A 131 2.18 15.66 18.32
CA THR A 131 2.51 14.61 17.36
C THR A 131 1.60 14.71 16.15
N HIS A 132 2.20 14.75 14.95
CA HIS A 132 1.44 14.81 13.70
C HIS A 132 0.80 13.46 13.39
N ARG A 133 -0.49 13.48 13.01
CA ARG A 133 -1.17 12.32 12.43
C ARG A 133 -0.49 11.87 11.15
N PHE A 134 -0.46 10.57 10.93
CA PHE A 134 -0.02 9.99 9.67
C PHE A 134 -0.87 8.78 9.30
N THR A 135 -0.89 8.45 8.01
CA THR A 135 -1.70 7.38 7.44
C THR A 135 -0.80 6.39 6.73
N LEU A 136 -1.11 5.11 6.88
CA LEU A 136 -0.47 4.01 6.15
C LEU A 136 -1.56 3.24 5.38
N ILE A 137 -1.46 3.22 4.06
CA ILE A 137 -2.33 2.45 3.18
C ILE A 137 -1.53 1.28 2.62
N SER A 138 -2.02 0.06 2.82
CA SER A 138 -1.35 -1.17 2.44
C SER A 138 -2.13 -1.89 1.34
N PHE A 139 -1.56 -1.98 0.14
CA PHE A 139 -2.19 -2.65 -0.99
C PHE A 139 -1.71 -4.09 -1.09
N LEU A 140 -2.66 -5.01 -1.20
CA LEU A 140 -2.42 -6.44 -1.35
C LEU A 140 -2.99 -6.94 -2.67
N CYS A 141 -2.29 -7.87 -3.29
CA CYS A 141 -2.72 -8.48 -4.54
C CYS A 141 -3.89 -9.43 -4.31
N ASP A 142 -5.01 -9.15 -4.97
CA ASP A 142 -6.16 -10.05 -5.11
C ASP A 142 -6.58 -10.08 -6.59
N PRO A 143 -6.41 -11.22 -7.29
CA PRO A 143 -6.73 -11.35 -8.71
C PRO A 143 -8.21 -11.09 -9.06
N GLU A 144 -9.13 -11.23 -8.11
CA GLU A 144 -10.58 -11.14 -8.34
C GLU A 144 -11.18 -9.81 -7.85
N ALA A 145 -10.43 -9.00 -7.08
CA ALA A 145 -10.95 -7.78 -6.45
C ALA A 145 -11.12 -6.58 -7.41
N GLY A 146 -10.55 -6.64 -8.62
CA GLY A 146 -10.55 -5.51 -9.55
C GLY A 146 -9.84 -4.27 -8.96
N VAL A 147 -10.55 -3.15 -8.86
CA VAL A 147 -10.02 -1.91 -8.23
C VAL A 147 -9.96 -2.02 -6.69
N GLY A 148 -10.77 -2.90 -6.11
CA GLY A 148 -10.93 -3.01 -4.66
C GLY A 148 -11.65 -1.82 -4.02
N ASN A 149 -11.87 -1.91 -2.72
CA ASN A 149 -12.35 -0.83 -1.87
C ASN A 149 -11.52 -0.87 -0.59
N PRO A 150 -10.99 0.27 -0.12
CA PRO A 150 -10.18 0.29 1.09
C PRO A 150 -11.03 0.00 2.32
N GLU A 151 -10.42 -0.64 3.30
CA GLU A 151 -11.01 -0.94 4.60
C GLU A 151 -10.18 -0.35 5.73
N PHE A 152 -10.82 0.43 6.61
CA PHE A 152 -10.17 0.88 7.84
C PHE A 152 -9.91 -0.30 8.76
N GLN A 153 -8.65 -0.47 9.18
CA GLN A 153 -8.25 -1.58 10.04
C GLN A 153 -8.18 -1.12 11.50
N VAL A 154 -7.30 -0.17 11.80
CA VAL A 154 -7.00 0.24 13.17
C VAL A 154 -6.30 1.60 13.20
N GLU A 155 -6.56 2.35 14.27
CA GLU A 155 -5.75 3.48 14.71
C GLU A 155 -4.75 2.98 15.77
N ASP A 156 -3.45 3.00 15.47
CA ASP A 156 -2.38 2.64 16.43
C ASP A 156 -1.30 3.71 16.46
N LYS A 157 -0.99 4.23 17.65
CA LYS A 157 0.05 5.26 17.87
C LYS A 157 0.02 6.38 16.83
N TYR A 158 -1.14 7.03 16.65
CA TYR A 158 -1.30 8.16 15.73
C TYR A 158 -1.22 7.80 14.23
N THR A 159 -1.18 6.49 13.93
CA THR A 159 -1.18 5.89 12.59
C THR A 159 -2.57 5.36 12.27
N TYR A 160 -3.13 5.75 11.13
CA TYR A 160 -4.37 5.20 10.61
C TYR A 160 -4.04 4.18 9.53
N ASN A 161 -4.41 2.92 9.75
CA ASN A 161 -4.07 1.82 8.84
C ASN A 161 -5.27 1.45 7.97
N PHE A 162 -5.03 1.38 6.67
CA PHE A 162 -5.99 0.95 5.66
C PHE A 162 -5.41 -0.22 4.86
N ARG A 163 -6.29 -1.15 4.46
CA ARG A 163 -5.98 -2.29 3.60
C ARG A 163 -6.87 -2.27 2.36
#